data_AF-A0A3P8JZ20-F1
#
_entry.id   AF-A0A3P8JZ20-F1
#
_cell.length_a   1.000
_cell.length_b   1.000
_cell.length_c   1.000
_cell.angle_alpha   90.00
_cell.angle_beta   90.00
_cell.angle_gamma   90.00
#
_symmetry.space_group_name_H-M   'P 1'
#
loop_
_entity.id
_entity.type
_entity.pdbx_description
1 polymer ?
#
loop_
_entity_poly.entity_id
_entity_poly.type
_entity_poly.pdbx_seq_one_letter_code
_entity_poly.pdbx_strand_id
1 'polypeptide(L)'
;MREGSIVLLAIIMGLMLAFDMGGPVNKVAYAFMLICVSQGIYSVVAIAAVGIAIPPLGMGLATLVGRKYFSAEERETGKAALVMGCVGVSEGAIPFAAADPLRVIPSIMIGAASGCVTTALLGAQCYAGWGGLIVLPVVQGKGGFIAGLLVGACVTAACVITLKALTKKKTPAAKADDELDLDFEIN
;
A
#
# COMPACT_ATOMS: atom_id res chain seq x y z
N MET A 1 -26.64 6.48 5.90
CA MET A 1 -25.62 7.53 5.68
C MET A 1 -25.86 8.16 4.32
N ARG A 2 -25.71 9.49 4.16
CA ARG A 2 -25.71 10.12 2.82
C ARG A 2 -24.49 9.63 2.03
N GLU A 3 -24.65 9.26 0.76
CA GLU A 3 -23.58 8.67 -0.07
C GLU A 3 -22.31 9.53 -0.13
N GLY A 4 -22.43 10.86 -0.18
CA GLY A 4 -21.26 11.75 -0.14
C GLY A 4 -20.44 11.66 1.15
N SER A 5 -21.06 11.32 2.28
CA SER A 5 -20.38 11.21 3.58
C SER A 5 -19.53 9.93 3.69
N ILE A 6 -19.96 8.82 3.08
CA ILE A 6 -19.20 7.56 3.15
C ILE A 6 -17.97 7.59 2.24
N VAL A 7 -18.05 8.28 1.10
CA VAL A 7 -16.91 8.47 0.19
C VAL A 7 -15.81 9.29 0.86
N LEU A 8 -16.17 10.43 1.48
CA LEU A 8 -15.19 11.26 2.19
C LEU A 8 -14.53 10.49 3.35
N LEU A 9 -15.33 9.74 4.11
CA LEU A 9 -14.82 8.87 5.17
C LEU A 9 -13.85 7.82 4.61
N ALA A 10 -14.19 7.19 3.49
CA ALA A 10 -13.33 6.18 2.86
C ALA A 10 -11.98 6.75 2.42
N ILE A 11 -11.96 7.96 1.88
CA ILE A 11 -10.71 8.67 1.54
C ILE A 11 -9.87 8.86 2.79
N ILE A 12 -10.43 9.47 3.84
CA ILE A 12 -9.70 9.73 5.10
C ILE A 12 -9.15 8.44 5.70
N MET A 13 -9.98 7.40 5.77
CA MET A 13 -9.58 6.09 6.29
C MET A 13 -8.42 5.48 5.48
N GLY A 14 -8.50 5.49 4.15
CA GLY A 14 -7.43 4.98 3.30
C GLY A 14 -6.12 5.73 3.48
N LEU A 15 -6.16 7.07 3.53
CA LEU A 15 -4.98 7.90 3.75
C LEU A 15 -4.34 7.61 5.11
N MET A 16 -5.13 7.58 6.19
CA MET A 16 -4.61 7.36 7.55
C MET A 16 -4.02 5.96 7.75
N LEU A 17 -4.70 4.93 7.25
CA LEU A 17 -4.23 3.54 7.40
C LEU A 17 -2.94 3.28 6.60
N ALA A 18 -2.74 3.97 5.48
CA ALA A 18 -1.54 3.78 4.68
C ALA A 18 -0.35 4.67 5.09
N PHE A 19 -0.59 5.77 5.81
CA PHE A 19 0.40 6.83 6.03
C PHE A 19 1.73 6.35 6.63
N ASP A 20 1.66 5.57 7.70
CA ASP A 20 2.82 5.13 8.49
C ASP A 20 2.90 3.61 8.67
N MET A 21 2.14 2.85 7.87
CA MET A 21 2.21 1.38 7.73
C MET A 21 2.14 0.61 9.06
N GLY A 22 1.44 1.14 10.07
CA GLY A 22 1.33 0.54 11.40
C GLY A 22 1.78 1.48 12.54
N GLY A 23 2.20 2.70 12.22
CA GLY A 23 2.50 3.74 13.19
C GLY A 23 1.26 4.39 13.84
N PRO A 24 1.44 5.50 14.56
CA PRO A 24 0.39 6.14 15.34
C PRO A 24 -0.87 6.52 14.54
N VAL A 25 -0.72 7.03 13.31
CA VAL A 25 -1.86 7.46 12.48
C VAL A 25 -2.68 6.26 12.03
N ASN A 26 -2.02 5.19 11.58
CA ASN A 26 -2.69 3.93 11.26
C ASN A 26 -3.41 3.37 12.49
N LYS A 27 -2.77 3.34 13.67
CA LYS A 27 -3.39 2.79 14.89
C LYS A 27 -4.61 3.58 15.35
N VAL A 28 -4.64 4.90 15.16
CA VAL A 28 -5.84 5.71 15.42
C VAL A 28 -6.98 5.30 14.49
N ALA A 29 -6.72 5.16 13.18
CA ALA A 29 -7.73 4.71 12.23
C ALA A 29 -8.18 3.26 12.48
N TYR A 30 -7.26 2.39 12.90
CA TYR A 30 -7.56 1.01 13.28
C TYR A 30 -8.44 0.94 14.54
N ALA A 31 -8.16 1.77 15.55
CA ALA A 31 -9.01 1.88 16.74
C ALA A 31 -10.42 2.34 16.38
N PHE A 32 -10.54 3.31 15.46
CA PHE A 32 -11.85 3.73 14.94
C PHE A 32 -12.59 2.59 14.24
N MET A 33 -11.90 1.79 13.42
CA MET A 33 -12.47 0.58 12.82
C MET A 33 -13.00 -0.39 13.90
N LEU A 34 -12.23 -0.68 14.96
CA LEU A 34 -12.66 -1.58 16.04
C LEU A 34 -13.92 -1.05 16.76
N ILE A 35 -13.99 0.25 16.99
CA ILE A 35 -15.21 0.88 17.54
C ILE A 35 -16.38 0.64 16.60
N CYS A 36 -16.22 0.86 15.29
CA CYS A 36 -17.28 0.61 14.30
C CYS A 36 -17.76 -0.85 14.28
N VAL A 37 -16.86 -1.83 14.46
CA VAL A 37 -17.25 -3.24 14.62
C VAL A 37 -18.21 -3.40 15.81
N SER A 38 -17.87 -2.83 16.97
CA SER A 38 -18.70 -2.93 18.19
C SER A 38 -20.07 -2.27 18.06
N GLN A 39 -20.18 -1.27 17.18
CA GLN A 39 -21.41 -0.51 16.91
C GLN A 39 -22.23 -1.08 15.75
N GLY A 40 -21.80 -2.20 15.14
CA GLY A 40 -22.48 -2.81 14.00
C GLY A 40 -22.33 -2.05 12.68
N ILE A 41 -21.34 -1.14 12.56
CA ILE A 41 -21.10 -0.32 11.37
C ILE A 41 -20.11 -1.03 10.44
N TYR A 42 -20.54 -2.16 9.88
CA TYR A 42 -19.66 -3.10 9.14
C TYR A 42 -19.15 -2.60 7.78
N SER A 43 -19.79 -1.57 7.20
CA SER A 43 -19.31 -0.93 5.97
C SER A 43 -17.98 -0.20 6.17
N VAL A 44 -17.84 0.52 7.29
CA VAL A 44 -16.58 1.20 7.66
C VAL A 44 -15.48 0.19 7.95
N VAL A 45 -15.85 -0.96 8.52
CA VAL A 45 -14.91 -2.05 8.79
C VAL A 45 -14.35 -2.63 7.49
N ALA A 46 -15.19 -2.86 6.49
CA ALA A 46 -14.73 -3.32 5.17
C ALA A 46 -13.78 -2.32 4.50
N ILE A 47 -14.13 -1.04 4.54
CA ILE A 47 -13.30 0.06 4.01
C ILE A 47 -11.91 0.02 4.67
N ALA A 48 -11.86 -0.04 6.01
CA ALA A 48 -10.60 -0.08 6.74
C ALA A 48 -9.78 -1.35 6.46
N ALA A 49 -10.44 -2.51 6.45
CA ALA A 49 -9.81 -3.81 6.19
C ALA A 49 -9.11 -3.87 4.82
N VAL A 50 -9.70 -3.22 3.81
CA VAL A 50 -9.08 -3.05 2.49
C VAL A 50 -7.90 -2.08 2.56
N GLY A 51 -8.08 -0.91 3.19
CA GLY A 51 -7.03 0.10 3.33
C GLY A 51 -5.74 -0.41 3.99
N ILE A 52 -5.86 -1.29 5.00
CA ILE A 52 -4.72 -1.88 5.72
C ILE A 52 -3.87 -2.78 4.80
N ALA A 53 -4.52 -3.54 3.92
CA ALA A 53 -3.85 -4.53 3.09
C ALA A 53 -3.22 -3.94 1.82
N ILE A 54 -3.71 -2.79 1.35
CA ILE A 54 -3.28 -2.20 0.08
C ILE A 54 -1.79 -1.80 0.05
N PRO A 55 -1.19 -1.16 1.08
CA PRO A 55 0.22 -0.77 1.02
C PRO A 55 1.17 -1.92 0.68
N PRO A 56 1.19 -3.06 1.42
CA PRO A 56 2.08 -4.17 1.11
C PRO A 56 1.68 -4.91 -0.18
N LEU A 57 0.38 -5.06 -0.48
CA LEU A 57 -0.07 -5.68 -1.74
C LEU A 57 0.36 -4.87 -2.96
N GLY A 58 0.17 -3.55 -2.90
CA GLY A 58 0.52 -2.63 -3.98
C GLY A 58 2.02 -2.54 -4.20
N MET A 59 2.83 -2.52 -3.12
CA MET A 59 4.29 -2.56 -3.24
C MET A 59 4.77 -3.91 -3.78
N GLY A 60 4.24 -5.02 -3.27
CA GLY A 60 4.53 -6.34 -3.81
C GLY A 60 4.21 -6.45 -5.30
N LEU A 61 3.02 -5.99 -5.72
CA LEU A 61 2.62 -5.94 -7.13
C LEU A 61 3.56 -5.05 -7.96
N ALA A 62 3.96 -3.89 -7.43
CA ALA A 62 4.86 -2.97 -8.11
C ALA A 62 6.21 -3.62 -8.43
N THR A 63 6.74 -4.45 -7.52
CA THR A 63 8.02 -5.15 -7.73
C THR A 63 7.93 -6.23 -8.80
N LEU A 64 6.77 -6.87 -8.96
CA LEU A 64 6.53 -7.88 -9.98
C LEU A 64 6.38 -7.25 -11.38
N VAL A 65 5.54 -6.21 -11.50
CA VAL A 65 5.22 -5.56 -12.78
C VAL A 65 6.33 -4.60 -13.21
N GLY A 66 6.81 -3.78 -12.28
CA GLY A 66 7.80 -2.74 -12.50
C GLY A 66 9.24 -3.17 -12.26
N ARG A 67 9.54 -4.47 -12.34
CA ARG A 67 10.78 -5.11 -11.87
C ARG A 67 12.05 -4.29 -12.13
N LYS A 68 12.22 -3.70 -13.32
CA LYS A 68 13.36 -2.86 -13.73
C LYS A 68 13.60 -1.56 -12.92
N TYR A 69 12.62 -1.14 -12.11
CA TYR A 69 12.69 0.04 -11.25
C TYR A 69 12.97 -0.30 -9.78
N PHE A 70 13.10 -1.58 -9.46
CA PHE A 70 13.36 -2.08 -8.11
C PHE A 70 14.67 -2.85 -8.05
N SER A 71 15.39 -2.75 -6.93
CA SER A 71 16.62 -3.50 -6.65
C SER A 71 16.32 -5.00 -6.50
N ALA A 72 17.37 -5.84 -6.47
CA ALA A 72 17.20 -7.27 -6.20
C ALA A 72 16.56 -7.52 -4.82
N GLU A 73 17.00 -6.78 -3.81
CA GLU A 73 16.50 -6.85 -2.43
C GLU A 73 15.04 -6.39 -2.31
N GLU A 74 14.66 -5.29 -2.99
CA GLU A 74 13.28 -4.82 -3.03
C GLU A 74 12.35 -5.86 -3.66
N ARG A 75 12.81 -6.61 -4.67
CA ARG A 75 12.01 -7.66 -5.32
C ARG A 75 11.82 -8.88 -4.43
N GLU A 76 12.82 -9.26 -3.66
CA GLU A 76 12.68 -10.36 -2.69
C GLU A 76 11.75 -9.95 -1.55
N THR A 77 11.94 -8.75 -1.00
CA THR A 77 11.02 -8.17 -0.01
C THR A 77 9.59 -8.05 -0.56
N GLY A 78 9.43 -7.81 -1.87
CA GLY A 78 8.13 -7.71 -2.53
C GLY A 78 7.30 -8.99 -2.47
N LYS A 79 7.96 -10.16 -2.51
CA LYS A 79 7.26 -11.45 -2.34
C LYS A 79 6.71 -11.58 -0.92
N ALA A 80 7.50 -11.21 0.09
CA ALA A 80 7.06 -11.21 1.48
C ALA A 80 5.93 -10.19 1.70
N ALA A 81 6.02 -9.00 1.07
CA ALA A 81 4.99 -7.97 1.13
C ALA A 81 3.64 -8.45 0.56
N LEU A 82 3.63 -9.21 -0.53
CA LEU A 82 2.37 -9.80 -1.04
C LEU A 82 1.71 -10.70 0.01
N VAL A 83 2.48 -11.57 0.65
CA VAL A 83 1.96 -12.48 1.68
C VAL A 83 1.44 -11.69 2.88
N MET A 84 2.23 -10.72 3.37
CA MET A 84 1.83 -9.83 4.48
C MET A 84 0.55 -9.06 4.16
N GLY A 85 0.41 -8.55 2.94
CA GLY A 85 -0.80 -7.88 2.49
C GLY A 85 -2.01 -8.81 2.43
N CYS A 86 -1.85 -10.05 1.98
CA CYS A 86 -2.91 -11.05 2.00
C CYS A 86 -3.42 -11.35 3.41
N VAL A 87 -2.57 -11.27 4.42
CA VAL A 87 -2.96 -11.47 5.83
C VAL A 87 -3.26 -10.16 6.58
N GLY A 88 -3.23 -9.00 5.91
CA GLY A 88 -3.61 -7.72 6.52
C GLY A 88 -2.53 -7.07 7.40
N VAL A 89 -1.25 -7.31 7.12
CA VAL A 89 -0.11 -6.72 7.84
C VAL A 89 0.48 -5.59 7.00
N SER A 90 0.14 -4.34 7.33
CA SER A 90 0.54 -3.14 6.58
C SER A 90 2.06 -2.90 6.61
N GLU A 91 2.73 -3.39 7.64
CA GLU A 91 4.16 -3.24 7.93
C GLU A 91 5.04 -3.80 6.81
N GLY A 92 4.51 -4.71 5.98
CA GLY A 92 5.23 -5.24 4.82
C GLY A 92 5.65 -4.19 3.78
N ALA A 93 5.09 -2.98 3.85
CA ALA A 93 5.49 -1.84 3.03
C ALA A 93 6.62 -0.98 3.63
N ILE A 94 6.96 -1.15 4.92
CA ILE A 94 7.99 -0.35 5.62
C ILE A 94 9.35 -0.39 4.90
N PRO A 95 9.89 -1.54 4.47
CA PRO A 95 11.20 -1.58 3.83
C PRO A 95 11.27 -0.71 2.56
N PHE A 96 10.17 -0.66 1.81
CA PHE A 96 10.08 0.16 0.61
C PHE A 96 10.00 1.65 0.93
N ALA A 97 9.20 2.01 1.93
CA ALA A 97 9.08 3.39 2.37
C ALA A 97 10.36 3.91 3.01
N ALA A 98 11.12 3.05 3.70
CA ALA A 98 12.44 3.40 4.23
C ALA A 98 13.45 3.67 3.10
N ALA A 99 13.39 2.89 2.00
CA ALA A 99 14.27 3.07 0.85
C ALA A 99 13.90 4.30 -0.01
N ASP A 100 12.61 4.58 -0.19
CA ASP A 100 12.13 5.66 -1.07
C ASP A 100 10.84 6.33 -0.55
N PRO A 101 10.90 7.08 0.58
CA PRO A 101 9.72 7.55 1.29
C PRO A 101 8.88 8.52 0.45
N LEU A 102 9.54 9.42 -0.29
CA LEU A 102 8.87 10.47 -1.06
C LEU A 102 8.02 9.92 -2.21
N ARG A 103 8.34 8.73 -2.73
CA ARG A 103 7.56 8.11 -3.80
C ARG A 103 6.62 7.05 -3.27
N VAL A 104 7.04 6.29 -2.26
CA VAL A 104 6.25 5.17 -1.73
C VAL A 104 5.08 5.67 -0.91
N ILE A 105 5.29 6.54 0.09
CA ILE A 105 4.23 6.97 1.02
C ILE A 105 3.06 7.62 0.28
N PRO A 106 3.26 8.60 -0.63
CA PRO A 106 2.14 9.16 -1.37
C PRO A 106 1.44 8.13 -2.26
N SER A 107 2.18 7.18 -2.85
CA SER A 107 1.61 6.15 -3.73
C SER A 107 0.71 5.17 -2.99
N ILE A 108 1.16 4.67 -1.83
CA ILE A 108 0.35 3.76 -1.00
C ILE A 108 -0.87 4.46 -0.41
N MET A 109 -0.78 5.76 -0.07
CA MET A 109 -1.90 6.56 0.41
C MET A 109 -2.97 6.74 -0.67
N ILE A 110 -2.55 7.12 -1.89
CA ILE A 110 -3.47 7.29 -3.03
C ILE A 110 -4.13 5.95 -3.40
N GLY A 111 -3.36 4.86 -3.43
CA GLY A 111 -3.92 3.54 -3.70
C GLY A 111 -4.86 3.06 -2.61
N ALA A 112 -4.52 3.23 -1.33
CA ALA A 112 -5.39 2.87 -0.22
C ALA A 112 -6.70 3.66 -0.25
N ALA A 113 -6.65 4.97 -0.45
CA ALA A 113 -7.85 5.79 -0.62
C ALA A 113 -8.71 5.32 -1.80
N SER A 114 -8.10 4.98 -2.94
CA SER A 114 -8.81 4.49 -4.14
C SER A 114 -9.52 3.15 -3.88
N GLY A 115 -8.85 2.21 -3.22
CA GLY A 115 -9.44 0.92 -2.87
C GLY A 115 -10.53 1.04 -1.80
N CYS A 116 -10.33 1.90 -0.80
CA CYS A 116 -11.32 2.23 0.22
C CYS A 116 -12.60 2.82 -0.40
N VAL A 117 -12.46 3.80 -1.31
CA VAL A 117 -13.60 4.40 -2.02
C VAL A 117 -14.32 3.36 -2.87
N THR A 118 -13.58 2.54 -3.62
CA THR A 118 -14.16 1.46 -4.42
C THR A 118 -14.98 0.49 -3.55
N THR A 119 -14.44 0.12 -2.39
CA THR A 119 -15.11 -0.76 -1.42
C THR A 119 -16.39 -0.12 -0.87
N ALA A 120 -16.34 1.19 -0.57
CA ALA A 120 -17.48 1.95 -0.09
C ALA A 120 -18.60 2.03 -1.14
N LEU A 121 -18.26 2.32 -2.39
CA LEU A 121 -19.21 2.45 -3.50
C LEU A 121 -19.86 1.11 -3.86
N LEU A 122 -19.12 0.01 -3.73
CA LEU A 122 -19.63 -1.34 -3.97
C LEU A 122 -20.32 -1.98 -2.75
N GLY A 123 -20.43 -1.24 -1.64
CA GLY A 123 -21.26 -1.61 -0.50
C GLY A 123 -20.79 -2.84 0.27
N ALA A 124 -19.49 -3.16 0.26
CA ALA A 124 -18.97 -4.30 1.01
C ALA A 124 -19.08 -4.08 2.53
N GLN A 125 -19.22 -5.17 3.28
CA GLN A 125 -19.29 -5.17 4.74
C GLN A 125 -18.39 -6.25 5.32
N CYS A 126 -17.70 -5.96 6.42
CA CYS A 126 -16.79 -6.90 7.09
C CYS A 126 -17.18 -7.03 8.56
N TYR A 127 -17.31 -8.26 9.04
CA TYR A 127 -17.68 -8.55 10.44
C TYR A 127 -16.46 -8.80 11.35
N ALA A 128 -15.24 -8.76 10.81
CA ALA A 128 -14.01 -8.86 11.59
C ALA A 128 -13.22 -7.54 11.56
N GLY A 129 -12.74 -7.12 12.73
CA GLY A 129 -11.83 -5.98 12.87
C GLY A 129 -10.40 -6.36 12.51
N TRP A 130 -10.17 -6.81 11.28
CA TRP A 130 -8.86 -7.18 10.74
C TRP A 130 -8.81 -6.93 9.22
N GLY A 131 -7.61 -6.80 8.64
CA GLY A 131 -7.41 -6.50 7.22
C GLY A 131 -7.08 -7.70 6.33
N GLY A 132 -7.03 -7.48 5.01
CA GLY A 132 -6.52 -8.47 4.05
C GLY A 132 -7.53 -9.52 3.58
N LEU A 133 -7.03 -10.54 2.86
CA LEU A 133 -7.83 -11.64 2.33
C LEU A 133 -8.24 -12.66 3.41
N ILE A 134 -7.54 -12.68 4.55
CA ILE A 134 -7.87 -13.59 5.66
C ILE A 134 -9.27 -13.35 6.22
N VAL A 135 -9.81 -12.13 6.12
CA VAL A 135 -11.18 -11.80 6.56
C VAL A 135 -12.26 -12.11 5.53
N LEU A 136 -11.90 -12.54 4.32
CA LEU A 136 -12.86 -12.79 3.23
C LEU A 136 -14.02 -13.76 3.60
N PRO A 137 -13.83 -14.80 4.44
CA PRO A 137 -14.94 -15.66 4.86
C PRO A 137 -16.06 -14.92 5.60
N VAL A 138 -15.72 -13.83 6.30
CA VAL A 138 -16.63 -12.98 7.10
C VAL A 138 -16.93 -11.64 6.41
N VAL A 139 -16.77 -11.57 5.10
CA VAL A 139 -17.14 -10.39 4.29
C VAL A 139 -18.44 -10.66 3.54
N GLN A 140 -19.40 -9.75 3.68
CA GLN A 140 -20.56 -9.65 2.79
C GLN A 140 -20.24 -8.68 1.64
N GLY A 141 -20.66 -9.02 0.41
CA GLY A 141 -20.26 -8.24 -0.77
C GLY A 141 -18.80 -8.49 -1.17
N LYS A 142 -18.35 -9.76 -1.15
CA LYS A 142 -16.97 -10.19 -1.45
C LYS A 142 -16.43 -9.61 -2.76
N GLY A 143 -17.27 -9.48 -3.79
CA GLY A 143 -16.89 -8.86 -5.06
C GLY A 143 -16.43 -7.41 -4.89
N GLY A 144 -17.14 -6.61 -4.08
CA GLY A 144 -16.77 -5.22 -3.79
C GLY A 144 -15.48 -5.11 -2.99
N PHE A 145 -15.28 -6.00 -2.02
CA PHE A 145 -14.06 -6.07 -1.21
C PHE A 145 -12.83 -6.44 -2.05
N ILE A 146 -12.94 -7.48 -2.87
CA ILE A 146 -11.85 -7.91 -3.77
C ILE A 146 -11.57 -6.83 -4.83
N ALA A 147 -12.60 -6.22 -5.41
CA ALA A 147 -12.44 -5.12 -6.35
C ALA A 147 -11.70 -3.94 -5.70
N GLY A 148 -12.03 -3.59 -4.44
CA GLY A 148 -11.32 -2.57 -3.68
C GLY A 148 -9.84 -2.87 -3.48
N LEU A 149 -9.50 -4.09 -3.07
CA LEU A 149 -8.10 -4.52 -2.93
C LEU A 149 -7.35 -4.44 -4.26
N LEU A 150 -7.95 -4.93 -5.35
CA LEU A 150 -7.35 -4.93 -6.68
C LEU A 150 -7.13 -3.51 -7.20
N VAL A 151 -8.15 -2.65 -7.13
CA VAL A 151 -8.04 -1.25 -7.57
C VAL A 151 -6.97 -0.54 -6.75
N GLY A 152 -6.98 -0.68 -5.43
CA GLY A 152 -6.01 -0.01 -4.58
C GLY A 152 -4.57 -0.49 -4.82
N ALA A 153 -4.36 -1.80 -4.93
CA ALA A 153 -3.04 -2.37 -5.22
C ALA A 153 -2.52 -1.93 -6.60
N CYS A 154 -3.38 -1.95 -7.62
CA CYS A 154 -3.04 -1.49 -8.97
C CYS A 154 -2.70 0.00 -9.01
N VAL A 155 -3.48 0.85 -8.32
CA VAL A 155 -3.21 2.29 -8.24
C VAL A 155 -1.89 2.56 -7.52
N THR A 156 -1.64 1.92 -6.37
CA THR A 156 -0.35 2.01 -5.67
C THR A 156 0.80 1.64 -6.60
N ALA A 157 0.70 0.49 -7.28
CA ALA A 157 1.74 0.00 -8.19
C ALA A 157 1.97 0.97 -9.35
N ALA A 158 0.90 1.45 -9.99
CA ALA A 158 0.98 2.41 -11.09
C ALA A 158 1.64 3.72 -10.65
N CYS A 159 1.24 4.28 -9.50
CA CYS A 159 1.82 5.50 -8.94
C CYS A 159 3.31 5.35 -8.68
N VAL A 160 3.73 4.34 -7.92
CA VAL A 160 5.15 4.20 -7.53
C VAL A 160 6.03 3.88 -8.74
N ILE A 161 5.56 3.04 -9.68
CA ILE A 161 6.28 2.73 -10.91
C ILE A 161 6.46 3.99 -11.76
N THR A 162 5.41 4.79 -11.91
CA THR A 162 5.45 6.03 -12.69
C THR A 162 6.42 7.03 -12.07
N LEU A 163 6.34 7.26 -10.75
CA LEU A 163 7.24 8.18 -10.04
C LEU A 163 8.71 7.74 -10.11
N LYS A 164 8.99 6.44 -9.97
CA LYS A 164 10.34 5.89 -10.13
C LYS A 164 10.83 5.99 -11.58
N ALA A 165 9.97 5.76 -12.57
CA ALA A 165 10.30 5.88 -14.00
C ALA A 165 10.65 7.32 -14.41
N LEU A 166 9.90 8.30 -13.92
CA LEU A 166 10.15 9.72 -14.19
C LEU A 166 11.49 10.20 -13.63
N THR A 167 11.92 9.66 -12.49
CA THR A 167 13.19 10.04 -11.88
C THR A 167 14.38 9.41 -12.62
N LYS A 168 14.27 8.14 -13.04
CA LYS A 168 15.36 7.45 -13.75
C LYS A 168 15.71 8.09 -15.10
N LYS A 169 14.73 8.75 -15.75
CA LYS A 169 14.98 9.58 -16.95
C LYS A 169 15.74 10.88 -16.67
N LYS A 170 15.77 11.34 -15.43
CA LYS A 170 16.31 12.65 -15.03
C LYS A 170 17.78 12.60 -14.58
N THR A 171 18.39 11.42 -14.52
CA THR A 171 19.84 11.25 -14.33
C THR A 171 20.49 11.09 -15.71
N PRO A 172 20.94 12.16 -16.38
CA PRO A 172 21.94 12.00 -17.43
C PRO A 172 23.19 11.41 -16.79
N ALA A 173 23.82 10.45 -17.46
CA ALA A 173 25.05 9.82 -17.02
C ALA A 173 26.04 10.90 -16.52
N ALA A 174 26.27 10.93 -15.22
CA ALA A 174 27.43 11.63 -14.68
C ALA A 174 28.64 10.95 -15.31
N LYS A 175 29.46 11.75 -15.99
CA LYS A 175 30.67 11.32 -16.68
C LYS A 175 31.50 10.45 -15.74
N ALA A 176 32.05 9.38 -16.31
CA ALA A 176 33.20 8.71 -15.77
C ALA A 176 34.32 9.75 -15.70
N ASP A 177 34.68 10.16 -14.49
CA ASP A 177 35.94 10.84 -14.24
C ASP A 177 36.89 9.77 -13.71
N ASP A 178 37.73 9.32 -14.65
CA ASP A 178 39.15 8.98 -14.56
C ASP A 178 39.71 8.11 -13.43
N GLU A 179 40.35 7.04 -13.91
CA GLU A 179 41.46 6.26 -13.33
C GLU A 179 42.19 6.95 -12.16
N LEU A 180 42.21 6.25 -11.03
CA LEU A 180 43.34 6.29 -10.10
C LEU A 180 43.71 4.84 -9.76
N ASP A 181 44.31 4.16 -10.74
CA ASP A 181 45.14 2.98 -10.49
C ASP A 181 46.37 3.44 -9.70
N LEU A 182 46.29 3.25 -8.38
CA LEU A 182 47.45 3.35 -7.51
C LEU A 182 48.11 1.97 -7.44
N ASP A 183 48.89 1.64 -8.46
CA ASP A 183 49.86 0.55 -8.41
C ASP A 183 50.98 0.94 -7.43
N PHE A 184 50.92 0.40 -6.21
CA PHE A 184 52.05 0.39 -5.30
C PHE A 184 52.89 -0.86 -5.58
N GLU A 185 53.84 -0.75 -6.51
CA GLU A 185 54.99 -1.66 -6.52
C GLU A 185 55.91 -1.29 -5.35
N ILE A 186 56.02 -2.19 -4.36
CA ILE A 186 57.05 -2.12 -3.32
C ILE A 186 58.14 -3.11 -3.73
N ASN A 187 59.31 -2.57 -4.07
CA ASN A 187 60.58 -3.29 -4.21
C ASN A 187 61.39 -3.18 -2.92
#